data_AF-B6BBP2-F1
#
_entry.id   AF-B6BBP2-F1
#
_cell.length_a   1.000
_cell.length_b   1.000
_cell.length_c   1.000
_cell.angle_alpha   90.00
_cell.angle_beta   90.00
_cell.angle_gamma   90.00
#
_symmetry.space_group_name_H-M   'P 1'
#
loop_
_entity.id
_entity.type
_entity.pdbx_description
1 polymer ?
#
loop_
_entity_poly.entity_id
_entity_poly.type
_entity_poly.pdbx_seq_one_letter_code
_entity_poly.pdbx_strand_id
1 'polypeptide(L)'
;MGRATALRLAEEGASVVLWRRRGAPLEADAGEIRQAGGTALVQPCDISNPQENSKNLEVAITEFGALDALFVNAGHLGEFKPLWLLSEESAFVTGQEIVVDGGFTLGGASR
;
A
#
# COMPACT_ATOMS: atom_id res chain seq x y z
N MET A 1 -2.28 3.86 8.80
CA MET A 1 -2.98 3.68 7.51
C MET A 1 -2.96 2.21 7.08
N GLY A 2 -1.84 1.64 6.64
CA GLY A 2 -1.78 0.23 6.16
C GLY A 2 -2.49 -0.83 7.03
N ARG A 3 -2.25 -0.86 8.34
CA ARG A 3 -2.91 -1.82 9.26
C ARG A 3 -4.44 -1.68 9.27
N ALA A 4 -4.95 -0.46 9.42
CA ALA A 4 -6.39 -0.21 9.49
C ALA A 4 -7.09 -0.61 8.18
N THR A 5 -6.46 -0.31 7.05
CA THR A 5 -6.95 -0.74 5.73
C THR A 5 -6.99 -2.26 5.62
N ALA A 6 -5.92 -2.95 6.02
CA ALA A 6 -5.86 -4.41 5.96
C ALA A 6 -6.93 -5.09 6.82
N LEU A 7 -7.14 -4.61 8.05
CA LEU A 7 -8.19 -5.11 8.93
C LEU A 7 -9.56 -4.91 8.31
N ARG A 8 -9.85 -3.70 7.81
CA ARG A 8 -11.14 -3.39 7.21
C ARG A 8 -11.43 -4.22 5.96
N LEU A 9 -10.44 -4.39 5.08
CA LEU A 9 -10.59 -5.22 3.88
C LEU A 9 -10.86 -6.68 4.25
N ALA A 10 -10.17 -7.19 5.27
CA ALA A 10 -10.40 -8.55 5.75
C ALA A 10 -11.78 -8.73 6.40
N GLU A 11 -12.28 -7.73 7.14
CA GLU A 11 -13.66 -7.70 7.66
C GLU A 11 -14.71 -7.76 6.52
N GLU A 12 -14.39 -7.17 5.37
CA GLU A 12 -15.24 -7.21 4.17
C GLU A 12 -15.07 -8.51 3.34
N GLY A 13 -14.24 -9.45 3.82
CA GLY A 13 -14.05 -10.78 3.23
C GLY A 13 -12.89 -10.88 2.24
N ALA A 14 -12.07 -9.84 2.11
CA ALA A 14 -10.89 -9.90 1.25
C ALA A 14 -9.78 -10.78 1.86
N SER A 15 -9.08 -11.52 1.00
CA SER A 15 -7.79 -12.11 1.34
C SER A 15 -6.71 -11.05 1.22
N VAL A 16 -5.96 -10.79 2.30
CA VAL A 16 -4.94 -9.72 2.31
C VAL A 16 -3.53 -10.28 2.36
N VAL A 17 -2.62 -9.66 1.62
CA VAL A 17 -1.18 -9.93 1.71
C VAL A 17 -0.49 -8.71 2.29
N LEU A 18 0.20 -8.89 3.41
CA LEU A 18 0.83 -7.80 4.14
C LEU A 18 2.32 -7.74 3.81
N TRP A 19 2.75 -6.63 3.21
CA TRP A 19 4.14 -6.40 2.82
C TRP A 19 4.78 -5.28 3.65
N ARG A 20 5.94 -5.57 4.24
CA ARG A 20 6.90 -4.58 4.78
C ARG A 20 8.18 -5.28 5.24
N ARG A 21 9.26 -4.51 5.35
CA ARG A 21 10.59 -5.01 5.73
C ARG A 21 10.63 -5.79 7.05
N ARG A 22 9.90 -5.33 8.08
CA ARG A 22 9.89 -5.99 9.40
C ARG A 22 8.75 -7.00 9.48
N GLY A 23 9.05 -8.29 9.55
CA GLY A 23 8.03 -9.35 9.62
C GLY A 23 7.26 -9.43 10.96
N ALA A 24 7.93 -9.25 12.11
CA ALA A 24 7.30 -9.56 13.41
C ALA A 24 5.98 -8.80 13.70
N PRO A 25 5.89 -7.47 13.59
CA PRO A 25 4.58 -6.81 13.77
C PRO A 25 3.57 -7.07 12.62
N LEU A 26 3.92 -7.78 11.52
CA LEU A 26 2.99 -8.10 10.44
C LEU A 26 2.25 -9.37 10.83
N GLU A 27 2.97 -10.32 11.42
CA GLU A 27 2.35 -11.51 11.98
C GLU A 27 1.40 -11.19 13.12
N ALA A 28 1.66 -10.12 13.89
CA ALA A 28 0.68 -9.63 14.86
C ALA A 28 -0.63 -9.19 14.18
N ASP A 29 -0.54 -8.35 13.15
CA ASP A 29 -1.69 -7.85 12.39
C ASP A 29 -2.41 -8.98 11.65
N ALA A 30 -1.66 -9.88 11.00
CA ALA A 30 -2.22 -11.05 10.32
C ALA A 30 -2.84 -12.05 11.30
N GLY A 31 -2.28 -12.18 12.50
CA GLY A 31 -2.83 -13.00 13.58
C GLY A 31 -4.21 -12.50 14.01
N GLU A 32 -4.38 -11.19 14.16
CA GLU A 32 -5.67 -10.56 14.45
C GLU A 32 -6.70 -10.83 13.36
N ILE A 33 -6.31 -10.66 12.08
CA ILE A 33 -7.18 -10.95 10.93
C ILE A 33 -7.61 -12.42 10.93
N ARG A 34 -6.67 -13.34 11.10
CA ARG A 34 -6.94 -14.79 11.12
C ARG A 34 -7.84 -15.18 12.30
N GLN A 35 -7.63 -14.58 13.48
CA GLN A 35 -8.47 -14.80 14.66
C GLN A 35 -9.91 -14.31 14.45
N ALA A 36 -10.10 -13.24 13.67
CA ALA A 36 -11.42 -12.75 13.26
C ALA A 36 -12.07 -13.59 12.14
N GLY A 37 -11.41 -14.65 11.66
CA GLY A 37 -11.91 -15.52 10.59
C GLY A 37 -11.60 -15.03 9.17
N GLY A 38 -10.83 -13.95 9.04
CA GLY A 38 -10.34 -13.46 7.75
C GLY A 38 -9.08 -14.18 7.27
N THR A 39 -8.66 -13.87 6.05
CA THR A 39 -7.49 -14.49 5.41
C THR A 39 -6.35 -13.49 5.28
N ALA A 40 -5.18 -13.82 5.84
CA ALA A 40 -3.99 -12.98 5.75
C ALA A 40 -2.71 -13.80 5.49
N LEU A 41 -1.89 -13.34 4.56
CA LEU A 41 -0.54 -13.83 4.29
C LEU A 41 0.48 -12.73 4.62
N VAL A 42 1.60 -13.10 5.23
CA VAL A 42 2.69 -12.17 5.56
C VAL A 42 3.87 -12.44 4.66
N GLN A 43 4.34 -11.39 3.99
CA GLN A 43 5.55 -11.45 3.17
C GLN A 43 6.45 -10.27 3.51
N PRO A 44 7.52 -10.51 4.29
CA PRO A 44 8.56 -9.52 4.45
C PRO A 44 9.13 -9.14 3.09
N CYS A 45 9.12 -7.86 2.77
CA CYS A 45 9.49 -7.32 1.47
C CYS A 45 10.17 -5.96 1.64
N ASP A 46 11.32 -5.76 1.00
CA ASP A 46 11.81 -4.43 0.67
C ASP A 46 11.21 -3.99 -0.66
N ILE A 47 10.22 -3.10 -0.59
CA ILE A 47 9.51 -2.59 -1.76
C ILE A 47 10.38 -1.79 -2.72
N SER A 48 11.58 -1.36 -2.30
CA SER A 48 12.55 -0.69 -3.18
C SER A 48 13.30 -1.68 -4.08
N ASN A 49 13.20 -2.98 -3.83
CA ASN A 49 13.79 -4.04 -4.62
C ASN A 49 12.75 -4.60 -5.63
N PRO A 50 12.88 -4.30 -6.94
CA PRO A 50 11.92 -4.73 -7.94
C PRO A 50 11.81 -6.26 -8.05
N GLN A 51 12.89 -6.99 -7.80
CA GLN A 51 12.90 -8.45 -7.86
C GLN A 51 12.11 -9.07 -6.69
N GLU A 52 12.18 -8.48 -5.49
CA GLU A 52 11.34 -8.90 -4.37
C GLU A 52 9.87 -8.61 -4.61
N ASN A 53 9.54 -7.47 -5.22
CA ASN A 53 8.17 -7.13 -5.60
C ASN A 53 7.56 -8.16 -6.55
N SER A 54 8.27 -8.49 -7.64
CA SER A 54 7.79 -9.49 -8.62
C SER A 54 7.58 -10.85 -7.97
N LYS A 55 8.55 -11.31 -7.17
CA LYS A 55 8.46 -12.60 -6.48
C LYS A 55 7.27 -12.65 -5.52
N ASN A 56 7.06 -11.60 -4.73
CA ASN A 56 5.97 -11.57 -3.76
C ASN A 56 4.60 -11.48 -4.44
N LEU A 57 4.51 -10.78 -5.57
CA LEU A 57 3.33 -10.75 -6.42
C LEU A 57 2.98 -12.16 -6.93
N GLU A 58 3.96 -12.90 -7.45
CA GLU A 58 3.78 -14.27 -7.93
C GLU A 58 3.27 -15.19 -6.83
N VAL A 59 3.80 -15.08 -5.62
CA VAL A 59 3.33 -15.88 -4.49
C VAL A 59 1.89 -15.49 -4.11
N ALA A 60 1.53 -14.20 -4.11
CA ALA A 60 0.17 -13.76 -3.83
C ALA A 60 -0.83 -14.32 -4.86
N ILE A 61 -0.48 -14.28 -6.16
CA ILE A 61 -1.31 -14.83 -7.23
C ILE A 61 -1.38 -16.36 -7.14
N THR A 62 -0.28 -17.03 -6.79
CA THR A 62 -0.27 -18.49 -6.62
C THR A 62 -1.16 -18.93 -5.47
N GLU A 63 -1.15 -18.19 -4.36
CA GLU A 63 -1.92 -18.52 -3.15
C GLU A 63 -3.42 -18.21 -3.33
N PHE A 64 -3.76 -17.08 -3.92
CA PHE A 64 -5.14 -16.58 -3.98
C PHE A 64 -5.78 -16.62 -5.38
N GLY A 65 -5.03 -17.06 -6.39
CA GLY A 65 -5.47 -17.20 -7.78
C GLY A 65 -5.43 -15.89 -8.59
N ALA A 66 -5.56 -14.74 -7.95
CA ALA A 66 -5.59 -13.44 -8.60
C ALA A 66 -5.07 -12.31 -7.67
N LEU A 67 -4.84 -11.14 -8.25
CA LEU A 67 -4.61 -9.89 -7.52
C LEU A 67 -5.66 -8.86 -7.95
N ASP A 68 -6.58 -8.54 -7.04
CA ASP A 68 -7.67 -7.59 -7.34
C ASP A 68 -7.25 -6.13 -7.13
N ALA A 69 -6.41 -5.87 -6.13
CA ALA A 69 -5.96 -4.53 -5.78
C ALA A 69 -4.60 -4.52 -5.09
N LEU A 70 -3.85 -3.44 -5.26
CA LEU A 70 -2.58 -3.19 -4.58
C LEU A 70 -2.63 -1.84 -3.84
N PHE A 71 -2.47 -1.87 -2.51
CA PHE A 71 -2.45 -0.66 -1.69
C PHE A 71 -1.00 -0.27 -1.35
N VAL A 72 -0.43 0.64 -2.13
CA VAL A 72 0.95 1.12 -1.94
C VAL A 72 0.98 2.23 -0.88
N ASN A 73 0.96 1.84 0.39
CA ASN A 73 1.02 2.77 1.53
C ASN A 73 2.44 2.96 2.10
N ALA A 74 3.40 2.15 1.68
CA ALA A 74 4.79 2.30 2.10
C ALA A 74 5.41 3.52 1.40
N GLY A 75 5.22 4.70 1.98
CA GLY A 75 5.88 5.92 1.54
C GLY A 75 7.32 5.97 2.05
N HIS A 76 8.28 6.03 1.12
CA HIS A 76 9.49 6.79 1.39
C HIS A 76 9.15 8.23 1.03
N LEU A 77 9.04 9.11 2.02
CA LEU A 77 9.06 10.55 1.74
C LEU A 77 10.47 10.87 1.23
N GLY A 78 10.66 10.81 -0.08
CA GLY A 78 11.72 11.55 -0.75
C GLY A 78 11.40 13.05 -0.73
N GLU A 79 12.29 13.88 -1.29
CA GLU A 79 12.07 15.32 -1.38
C GLU A 79 10.87 15.68 -2.29
N PHE A 80 10.00 16.59 -1.83
CA PHE A 80 8.94 17.21 -2.66
C PHE A 80 9.57 18.15 -3.69
N LYS A 81 9.35 17.94 -5.00
CA LYS A 81 9.96 18.73 -6.08
C LYS A 81 9.01 19.01 -7.28
N PRO A 82 8.85 20.27 -7.74
CA PRO A 82 8.12 20.65 -8.97
C PRO A 82 8.82 20.30 -10.33
N LEU A 83 8.05 20.30 -11.43
CA LEU A 83 8.28 19.66 -12.76
C LEU A 83 9.65 19.87 -13.45
N TRP A 84 10.42 20.88 -13.10
CA TRP A 84 11.77 21.11 -13.67
C TRP A 84 12.90 20.49 -12.83
N LEU A 85 12.61 19.83 -11.70
CA LEU A 85 13.60 19.24 -10.80
C LEU A 85 13.92 17.77 -11.08
N LEU A 86 13.59 17.26 -12.26
CA LEU A 86 13.68 15.84 -12.57
C LEU A 86 14.20 15.60 -13.99
N SER A 87 15.41 16.09 -14.27
CA SER A 87 16.29 15.60 -15.34
C SER A 87 16.49 14.06 -15.26
N GLU A 88 17.39 13.45 -16.04
CA GLU A 88 17.62 11.99 -15.97
C GLU A 88 17.90 11.43 -14.55
N GLU A 89 18.24 12.28 -13.57
CA GLU A 89 18.35 11.96 -12.13
C GLU A 89 17.01 11.66 -11.40
N SER A 90 15.88 11.66 -12.11
CA SER A 90 14.53 11.45 -11.57
C SER A 90 14.04 10.00 -11.46
N ALA A 91 14.92 9.04 -11.75
CA ALA A 91 14.59 7.63 -11.97
C ALA A 91 14.02 6.84 -10.76
N PHE A 92 13.91 7.42 -9.57
CA PHE A 92 13.49 6.73 -8.33
C PHE A 92 12.17 7.23 -7.72
N VAL A 93 11.35 7.98 -8.47
CA VAL A 93 10.01 8.36 -8.02
C VAL A 93 9.07 7.14 -8.11
N THR A 94 8.57 6.62 -6.98
CA THR A 94 7.74 5.40 -6.95
C THR A 94 6.22 5.65 -6.79
N GLY A 95 5.78 6.92 -6.86
CA GLY A 95 4.37 7.30 -6.96
C GLY A 95 4.04 8.67 -6.37
N GLN A 96 3.15 9.41 -7.05
CA GLN A 96 2.39 10.55 -6.53
C GLN A 96 0.94 10.45 -7.02
N GLU A 97 0.00 10.87 -6.19
CA GLU A 97 -1.39 11.14 -6.59
C GLU A 97 -1.57 12.65 -6.69
N ILE A 98 -1.91 13.16 -7.87
CA ILE A 98 -2.22 14.56 -8.11
C ILE A 98 -3.70 14.65 -8.45
N VAL A 99 -4.48 15.22 -7.54
CA VAL A 99 -5.87 15.58 -7.82
C VAL A 99 -5.86 16.87 -8.63
N VAL A 100 -6.22 16.77 -9.91
CA VAL A 100 -6.65 17.91 -10.73
C VAL A 100 -8.11 17.71 -11.04
N ASP A 101 -8.96 18.03 -10.06
CA ASP A 101 -10.36 18.32 -10.35
C ASP A 101 -10.80 19.51 -9.49
N GLY A 102 -11.58 20.37 -10.12
CA GLY A 102 -11.77 21.77 -9.79
C GLY A 102 -12.13 22.02 -8.34
N GLY A 103 -11.52 23.07 -7.78
CA GLY A 103 -11.84 23.52 -6.43
C GLY A 103 -13.34 23.64 -6.21
N PHE A 104 -13.82 23.00 -5.15
CA PHE A 104 -14.96 23.48 -4.40
C PHE A 104 -14.70 23.25 -2.91
N THR A 105 -14.63 24.36 -2.18
CA THR A 105 -14.70 24.38 -0.71
C THR A 105 -16.16 24.64 -0.34
N LEU A 106 -16.79 23.74 0.42
CA LEU A 106 -18.12 23.98 0.99
C LEU A 106 -17.98 24.57 2.39
N GLY A 107 -18.37 25.85 2.50
CA GLY A 107 -19.00 26.40 3.70
C GLY A 107 -18.07 26.97 4.77
N GLY A 108 -17.87 28.29 4.71
CA GLY A 108 -17.27 29.02 5.83
C GLY A 108 -17.36 30.54 5.70
N ALA A 109 -18.56 31.11 5.71
CA ALA A 109 -18.88 32.32 6.50
C ALA A 109 -20.34 32.75 6.28
N SER A 110 -21.03 32.95 7.40
CA SER A 110 -22.31 33.66 7.46
C SER A 110 -22.19 35.06 6.84
N ARG A 111 -23.19 35.45 6.04
CA ARG A 111 -24.15 36.51 6.34
C ARG A 111 -25.25 36.53 5.29
#